data_AF-A0A7C5UTG8-F1
#
_entry.id   AF-A0A7C5UTG8-F1
#
_cell.length_a   1.000
_cell.length_b   1.000
_cell.length_c   1.000
_cell.angle_alpha   90.00
_cell.angle_beta   90.00
_cell.angle_gamma   90.00
#
_symmetry.space_group_name_H-M   'P 1'
#
loop_
_entity.id
_entity.type
_entity.pdbx_description
1 polymer ?
#
loop_
_entity_poly.entity_id
_entity_poly.type
_entity_poly.pdbx_seq_one_letter_code
_entity_poly.pdbx_strand_id
1 'polypeptide(L)'
;MASRIRDTYLLALFNINREGVEISEDISLNILPYELKHDRYAYYMVFSGRRGVVNRDEKIKITLKELETEIIVIAPIENSKAVIGLKEYMLPPYPLKVIKTKNKIYVELRALGTLIYYIDGEFRELATEEKHVIEI
;
A
#
# COMPACT_ATOMS: atom_id res chain seq x y z
N MET A 1 14.25 -2.01 1.60
CA MET A 1 13.96 -3.46 1.42
C MET A 1 12.63 -3.58 0.70
N ALA A 2 12.53 -4.43 -0.33
CA ALA A 2 11.28 -4.66 -1.06
C ALA A 2 10.76 -6.09 -0.83
N SER A 3 9.44 -6.24 -0.78
CA SER A 3 8.75 -7.53 -0.70
C SER A 3 7.46 -7.49 -1.51
N ARG A 4 6.85 -8.65 -1.73
CA ARG A 4 5.60 -8.78 -2.47
C ARG A 4 4.69 -9.82 -1.82
N ILE A 5 3.42 -9.45 -1.65
CA ILE A 5 2.34 -10.35 -1.24
C ILE A 5 1.33 -10.35 -2.38
N ARG A 6 1.33 -11.42 -3.18
CA ARG A 6 0.52 -11.54 -4.42
C ARG A 6 0.86 -10.43 -5.41
N ASP A 7 -0.10 -9.56 -5.71
CA ASP A 7 0.08 -8.43 -6.63
C ASP A 7 0.41 -7.13 -5.90
N THR A 8 0.42 -7.13 -4.55
CA THR A 8 0.75 -5.97 -3.75
C THR A 8 2.23 -5.97 -3.38
N TYR A 9 2.89 -4.85 -3.61
CA TYR A 9 4.30 -4.65 -3.31
C TYR A 9 4.45 -3.85 -2.02
N LEU A 10 5.51 -4.12 -1.28
CA LEU A 10 5.88 -3.37 -0.08
C LEU A 10 7.31 -2.88 -0.20
N LEU A 11 7.54 -1.62 0.15
CA LEU A 11 8.87 -1.02 0.21
C LEU A 11 9.08 -0.42 1.59
N ALA A 12 10.04 -0.96 2.35
CA ALA A 12 10.49 -0.40 3.61
C ALA A 12 11.73 0.48 3.38
N LEU A 13 11.65 1.71 3.87
CA LEU A 13 12.67 2.75 3.77
C LEU A 13 13.11 3.16 5.16
N PHE A 14 14.41 3.44 5.31
CA PHE A 14 15.03 3.78 6.58
C PHE A 14 16.00 4.93 6.35
N ASN A 15 15.87 6.00 7.11
CA ASN A 15 16.93 6.99 7.19
C ASN A 15 17.95 6.52 8.24
N ILE A 16 19.10 6.05 7.79
CA ILE A 16 20.17 5.56 8.67
C ILE A 16 21.19 6.64 9.06
N ASN A 17 20.98 7.88 8.59
CA ASN A 17 21.83 9.01 8.97
C ASN A 17 21.62 9.37 10.45
N ARG A 18 22.62 10.04 11.02
CA ARG A 18 22.61 10.59 12.39
C ARG A 18 22.75 12.12 12.34
N GLU A 19 22.63 12.78 13.49
CA GLU A 19 22.89 14.22 13.67
C GLU A 19 21.83 15.14 13.03
N GLY A 20 20.57 14.73 13.10
CA GLY A 20 19.41 15.51 12.65
C GLY A 20 19.21 15.54 11.14
N VAL A 21 19.99 14.78 10.37
CA VAL A 21 19.92 14.77 8.90
C VAL A 21 18.58 14.18 8.42
N GLU A 22 17.79 15.02 7.75
CA GLU A 22 16.58 14.63 7.02
C GLU A 22 16.92 14.22 5.58
N ILE A 23 16.26 13.18 5.08
CA ILE A 23 16.31 12.81 3.66
C ILE A 23 14.98 13.14 2.99
N SER A 24 15.04 13.70 1.78
CA SER A 24 13.87 13.87 0.92
C SER A 24 14.18 13.35 -0.48
N GLU A 25 13.45 12.33 -0.91
CA GLU A 25 13.75 11.55 -2.10
C GLU A 25 12.47 11.26 -2.90
N ASP A 26 12.62 11.19 -4.22
CA ASP A 26 11.56 10.76 -5.13
C ASP A 26 11.80 9.31 -5.56
N ILE A 27 10.97 8.40 -5.04
CA ILE A 27 11.13 6.97 -5.25
C ILE A 27 10.37 6.54 -6.50
N SER A 28 11.09 6.10 -7.54
CA SER A 28 10.48 5.45 -8.71
C SER A 28 10.08 4.01 -8.38
N LEU A 29 8.99 3.54 -8.97
CA LEU A 29 8.55 2.16 -8.79
C LEU A 29 9.49 1.13 -9.43
N ASN A 30 10.39 1.55 -10.32
CA ASN A 30 11.39 0.69 -10.94
C ASN A 30 12.45 0.14 -9.97
N ILE A 31 12.54 0.68 -8.75
CA ILE A 31 13.40 0.15 -7.68
C ILE A 31 12.90 -1.21 -7.16
N LEU A 32 11.63 -1.53 -7.40
CA LEU A 32 11.06 -2.82 -7.03
C LEU A 32 11.73 -3.92 -7.87
N PRO A 33 12.20 -5.02 -7.26
CA PRO A 33 12.84 -6.12 -7.97
C PRO A 33 11.81 -7.03 -8.67
N TYR A 34 10.70 -6.46 -9.13
CA TYR A 34 9.57 -7.16 -9.70
C TYR A 34 9.06 -6.44 -10.94
N GLU A 35 8.59 -7.21 -11.91
CA GLU A 35 7.87 -6.66 -13.05
C GLU A 35 6.54 -6.04 -12.60
N LEU A 36 6.29 -4.81 -13.07
CA LEU A 36 5.07 -4.06 -12.85
C LEU A 36 4.12 -4.26 -14.04
N LYS A 37 2.99 -4.92 -13.80
CA LYS A 37 2.02 -5.31 -14.84
C LYS A 37 0.88 -4.32 -15.07
N HIS A 38 0.76 -3.30 -14.21
CA HIS A 38 -0.35 -2.34 -14.23
C HIS A 38 0.20 -0.93 -14.47
N ASP A 39 -0.62 -0.06 -15.07
CA ASP A 39 -0.17 1.30 -15.38
C ASP A 39 -0.36 2.25 -14.21
N ARG A 40 -1.24 1.89 -13.27
CA ARG A 40 -1.62 2.70 -12.11
C ARG A 40 -1.63 1.89 -10.83
N TYR A 41 -1.16 2.52 -9.76
CA TYR A 41 -1.08 1.93 -8.44
C TYR A 41 -1.61 2.89 -7.38
N ALA A 42 -2.38 2.36 -6.43
CA ALA A 42 -2.68 3.05 -5.19
C ALA A 42 -1.52 2.79 -4.21
N TYR A 43 -1.05 3.84 -3.55
CA TYR A 43 -0.05 3.70 -2.49
C TYR A 43 -0.59 4.17 -1.14
N TYR A 44 -0.06 3.57 -0.07
CA TYR A 44 -0.32 3.93 1.31
C TYR A 44 0.98 3.85 2.11
N MET A 45 1.31 4.94 2.80
CA MET A 45 2.44 5.05 3.71
C MET A 45 1.96 4.70 5.12
N VAL A 46 2.50 3.64 5.69
CA VAL A 46 1.95 2.98 6.88
C VAL A 46 2.01 3.86 8.12
N PHE A 47 3.15 4.52 8.37
CA PHE A 47 3.35 5.32 9.58
C PHE A 47 2.80 6.74 9.43
N SER A 48 3.02 7.40 8.29
CA SER A 48 2.49 8.74 8.04
C SER A 48 1.01 8.78 7.66
N GLY A 49 0.42 7.66 7.26
CA GLY A 49 -0.96 7.57 6.77
C GLY A 49 -1.20 8.24 5.41
N ARG A 50 -0.15 8.79 4.79
CA ARG A 50 -0.23 9.44 3.47
C ARG A 50 -0.59 8.40 2.41
N ARG A 51 -1.45 8.80 1.48
CA ARG A 51 -1.93 7.92 0.40
C ARG A 51 -2.16 8.70 -0.88
N GLY A 52 -2.15 8.00 -1.99
CA GLY A 52 -2.35 8.60 -3.31
C GLY A 52 -2.30 7.56 -4.40
N VAL A 53 -2.42 8.04 -5.63
CA VAL A 53 -2.27 7.22 -6.84
C VAL A 53 -1.00 7.66 -7.55
N VAL A 54 -0.29 6.70 -8.13
CA VAL A 54 0.92 6.92 -8.91
C VAL A 54 0.86 6.09 -10.18
N ASN A 55 1.23 6.69 -11.32
CA ASN A 55 1.42 5.96 -12.57
C ASN A 55 2.73 5.15 -12.51
N ARG A 56 2.86 4.10 -13.32
CA ARG A 56 4.04 3.21 -13.33
C ARG A 56 5.37 3.97 -13.46
N ASP A 57 5.38 5.01 -14.29
CA ASP A 57 6.58 5.79 -14.63
C ASP A 57 6.77 7.03 -13.74
N GLU A 58 5.85 7.28 -12.81
CA GLU A 58 5.93 8.38 -11.85
C GLU A 58 6.70 7.99 -10.58
N LYS A 59 6.87 8.95 -9.68
CA LYS A 59 7.62 8.79 -8.43
C LYS A 59 6.77 9.15 -7.21
N ILE A 60 7.05 8.49 -6.10
CA ILE A 60 6.45 8.77 -4.81
C ILE A 60 7.44 9.61 -3.99
N LYS A 61 7.04 10.83 -3.62
CA LYS A 61 7.86 11.71 -2.79
C LYS A 61 7.83 11.31 -1.32
N ILE A 62 9.01 11.08 -0.74
CA ILE A 62 9.20 10.70 0.66
C ILE A 62 10.13 11.69 1.37
N THR A 63 9.85 11.87 2.65
CA THR A 63 10.67 12.64 3.58
C THR A 63 10.78 11.83 4.86
N LEU A 64 12.00 11.58 5.35
CA LEU A 64 12.26 10.87 6.60
C LEU A 64 13.29 11.65 7.42
N LYS A 65 12.97 11.95 8.67
CA LYS A 65 13.92 12.55 9.62
C LYS A 65 14.96 11.52 10.08
N GLU A 66 15.92 11.98 10.88
CA GLU A 66 16.93 11.11 11.50
C GLU A 66 16.28 9.86 12.12
N LEU A 67 16.78 8.68 11.75
CA LEU A 67 16.34 7.38 12.25
C LEU A 67 14.86 7.04 12.03
N GLU A 68 14.13 7.83 11.23
CA GLU A 68 12.76 7.51 10.83
C GLU A 68 12.72 6.41 9.75
N THR A 69 11.60 5.71 9.73
CA THR A 69 11.30 4.68 8.75
C THR A 69 9.91 4.90 8.16
N GLU A 70 9.70 4.43 6.94
CA GLU A 70 8.38 4.35 6.33
C GLU A 70 8.21 3.03 5.58
N ILE A 71 6.99 2.50 5.60
CA ILE A 71 6.59 1.36 4.77
C ILE A 71 5.58 1.87 3.76
N ILE A 72 5.89 1.71 2.48
CA ILE A 72 4.96 1.98 1.39
C ILE A 72 4.32 0.67 0.96
N VAL A 73 3.00 0.60 1.03
CA VAL A 73 2.20 -0.41 0.34
C VAL A 73 1.84 0.12 -1.04
N ILE A 74 2.06 -0.66 -2.08
CA ILE A 74 1.81 -0.30 -3.47
C ILE A 74 0.91 -1.39 -4.07
N ALA A 75 -0.37 -1.08 -4.26
CA ALA A 75 -1.38 -2.00 -4.74
C ALA A 75 -1.83 -1.62 -6.16
N PRO A 76 -1.92 -2.58 -7.09
CA PRO A 76 -2.37 -2.30 -8.46
C PRO A 76 -3.83 -1.86 -8.48
N ILE A 77 -4.12 -0.87 -9.32
CA ILE A 77 -5.50 -0.46 -9.61
C ILE A 77 -5.99 -1.26 -10.82
N GLU A 78 -7.01 -2.08 -10.61
CA GLU A 78 -7.68 -2.88 -11.63
C GLU A 78 -9.17 -2.57 -11.59
N ASN A 79 -9.80 -2.28 -12.74
CA ASN A 79 -11.21 -1.90 -12.81
C ASN A 79 -11.58 -0.79 -11.81
N SER A 80 -10.73 0.24 -11.70
CA SER A 80 -10.86 1.35 -10.75
C SER A 80 -10.78 0.99 -9.27
N LYS A 81 -10.31 -0.22 -8.92
CA LYS A 81 -10.25 -0.72 -7.53
C LYS A 81 -8.84 -1.17 -7.14
N ALA A 82 -8.47 -0.94 -5.88
CA ALA A 82 -7.26 -1.50 -5.28
C ALA A 82 -7.48 -1.80 -3.79
N VAL A 83 -6.86 -2.86 -3.27
CA VAL A 83 -6.89 -3.21 -1.84
C VAL A 83 -5.54 -2.88 -1.24
N ILE A 84 -5.52 -1.98 -0.23
CA ILE A 84 -4.30 -1.67 0.50
C ILE A 84 -4.10 -2.68 1.62
N GLY A 85 -5.07 -2.85 2.51
CA GLY A 85 -4.85 -3.64 3.72
C GLY A 85 -5.61 -3.19 4.95
N LEU A 86 -5.30 -3.81 6.09
CA LEU A 86 -5.74 -3.34 7.41
C LEU A 86 -4.73 -2.33 7.97
N LYS A 87 -5.21 -1.14 8.34
CA LYS A 87 -4.39 0.00 8.79
C LYS A 87 -3.56 -0.29 10.05
N GLU A 88 -4.05 -1.18 10.91
CA GLU A 88 -3.47 -1.49 12.22
C GLU A 88 -2.25 -2.41 12.14
N TYR A 89 -1.90 -2.89 10.94
CA TYR A 89 -0.81 -3.83 10.72
C TYR A 89 0.34 -3.17 9.97
N MET A 90 1.58 -3.42 10.40
CA MET A 90 2.78 -2.93 9.70
C MET A 90 2.89 -3.45 8.25
N LEU A 91 2.29 -4.61 7.97
CA LEU A 91 2.17 -5.18 6.63
C LEU A 91 0.66 -5.28 6.30
N PRO A 92 0.00 -4.16 5.93
CA PRO A 92 -1.45 -4.12 5.74
C PRO A 92 -2.07 -5.22 4.88
N PRO A 93 -1.42 -5.71 3.79
CA PRO A 93 -1.99 -6.78 2.96
C PRO A 93 -1.95 -8.18 3.60
N TYR A 94 -1.09 -8.41 4.59
CA TYR A 94 -0.86 -9.73 5.19
C TYR A 94 -2.10 -10.36 5.85
N PRO A 95 -2.86 -9.65 6.71
CA PRO A 95 -4.04 -10.21 7.37
C PRO A 95 -5.27 -10.35 6.45
N LEU A 96 -5.08 -10.31 5.13
CA LEU A 96 -6.15 -10.37 4.14
C LEU A 96 -5.95 -11.51 3.15
N LYS A 97 -7.06 -11.98 2.57
CA LYS A 97 -7.05 -12.76 1.34
C LYS A 97 -7.92 -12.06 0.30
N VAL A 98 -7.29 -11.58 -0.78
CA VAL A 98 -7.98 -10.95 -1.90
C VAL A 98 -8.35 -11.98 -2.95
N ILE A 99 -9.61 -12.05 -3.34
CA ILE A 99 -10.14 -12.95 -4.36
C ILE A 99 -10.68 -12.07 -5.49
N LYS A 100 -10.02 -12.11 -6.65
CA LYS A 100 -10.40 -11.32 -7.82
C LYS A 100 -11.26 -12.16 -8.76
N THR A 101 -12.35 -11.57 -9.22
CA THR A 101 -13.17 -12.08 -10.35
C THR A 101 -13.16 -11.01 -11.46
N LYS A 102 -13.77 -11.27 -12.62
CA LYS A 102 -13.71 -10.35 -13.78
C LYS A 102 -14.05 -8.89 -13.42
N ASN A 103 -15.06 -8.65 -12.59
CA ASN A 103 -15.54 -7.29 -12.25
C ASN A 103 -15.62 -7.02 -10.74
N LYS A 104 -15.30 -7.98 -9.89
CA LYS A 104 -15.47 -7.86 -8.44
C LYS A 104 -14.22 -8.28 -7.69
N ILE A 105 -13.93 -7.56 -6.61
CA ILE A 105 -12.87 -7.91 -5.68
C ILE A 105 -13.53 -8.27 -4.36
N TYR A 106 -13.27 -9.48 -3.88
CA TYR A 106 -13.69 -9.94 -2.57
C TYR A 106 -12.49 -9.92 -1.63
N VAL A 107 -12.67 -9.38 -0.44
CA VAL A 107 -11.64 -9.32 0.61
C VAL A 107 -12.11 -10.14 1.79
N GLU A 108 -11.44 -11.27 2.05
CA GLU A 108 -11.64 -12.08 3.25
C GLU A 108 -10.69 -11.59 4.34
N LEU A 109 -11.25 -11.06 5.44
CA LEU A 109 -10.49 -10.57 6.58
C LEU A 109 -10.08 -11.71 7.50
N ARG A 110 -8.77 -11.86 7.78
CA ARG A 110 -8.24 -12.85 8.73
C ARG A 110 -7.97 -12.27 10.11
N ALA A 111 -8.06 -10.95 10.24
CA ALA A 111 -7.93 -10.22 11.48
C ALA A 111 -8.88 -9.01 11.49
N LEU A 112 -9.10 -8.43 12.67
CA LEU A 112 -9.91 -7.22 12.83
C LEU A 112 -9.06 -5.97 12.57
N GLY A 113 -9.71 -4.91 12.13
CA GLY A 113 -9.08 -3.62 11.84
C GLY A 113 -9.92 -2.74 10.93
N THR A 114 -9.26 -1.74 10.37
CA THR A 114 -9.83 -0.79 9.41
C THR A 114 -9.28 -1.11 8.03
N LEU A 115 -10.14 -1.65 7.17
CA LEU A 115 -9.79 -1.93 5.78
C LEU A 115 -9.65 -0.63 5.00
N ILE A 116 -8.47 -0.40 4.41
CA ILE A 116 -8.20 0.66 3.45
C ILE A 116 -8.27 0.07 2.04
N TYR A 117 -9.04 0.71 1.19
CA TYR A 117 -9.14 0.37 -0.23
C TYR A 117 -9.37 1.62 -1.07
N TYR A 118 -9.09 1.52 -2.36
CA TYR A 118 -9.35 2.55 -3.36
C TYR A 118 -10.47 2.07 -4.28
N ILE A 119 -11.43 2.94 -4.56
CA ILE A 119 -12.52 2.68 -5.50
C ILE A 119 -12.93 3.99 -6.18
N ASP A 120 -13.07 3.95 -7.51
CA ASP A 120 -13.66 5.03 -8.32
C ASP A 120 -13.09 6.44 -8.06
N GLY A 121 -11.77 6.53 -7.84
CA GLY A 121 -11.11 7.82 -7.62
C GLY A 121 -10.79 8.13 -6.16
N GLU A 122 -11.35 7.38 -5.21
CA GLU A 122 -11.32 7.74 -3.80
C GLU A 122 -10.75 6.62 -2.93
N PHE A 123 -10.08 7.01 -1.84
CA PHE A 123 -9.73 6.09 -0.77
C PHE A 123 -10.87 5.99 0.24
N ARG A 124 -11.22 4.77 0.61
CA ARG A 124 -12.24 4.47 1.61
C ARG A 124 -11.65 3.66 2.75
N GLU A 125 -12.26 3.85 3.91
CA GLU A 125 -11.95 3.14 5.14
C GLU A 125 -13.21 2.45 5.65
N LEU A 126 -13.08 1.20 6.08
CA LEU A 126 -14.18 0.42 6.64
C LEU A 126 -13.67 -0.28 7.90
N ALA A 127 -14.12 0.19 9.07
CA ALA A 127 -13.88 -0.48 10.34
C ALA A 127 -14.68 -1.78 10.38
N THR A 128 -14.02 -2.88 10.77
CA THR A 128 -14.67 -4.19 10.81
C THR A 128 -14.61 -4.77 12.22
N GLU A 129 -15.77 -5.09 12.78
CA GLU A 129 -15.91 -5.66 14.12
C GLU A 129 -15.90 -7.19 14.09
N GLU A 130 -16.07 -7.79 12.91
CA GLU A 130 -16.05 -9.24 12.71
C GLU A 130 -15.26 -9.63 11.46
N LYS A 131 -14.76 -10.87 11.45
CA LYS A 131 -14.07 -11.45 10.29
C LYS A 131 -15.10 -11.93 9.29
N HIS A 132 -15.15 -11.30 8.12
CA HIS A 132 -16.09 -11.65 7.06
C HIS A 132 -15.49 -11.38 5.67
N VAL A 133 -16.26 -11.73 4.63
CA VAL A 133 -15.94 -11.44 3.23
C VAL A 133 -16.65 -10.16 2.82
N ILE A 134 -15.90 -9.23 2.27
CA ILE A 134 -16.40 -7.92 1.82
C ILE A 134 -16.25 -7.83 0.31
N GLU A 135 -17.31 -7.46 -0.40
CA GLU A 135 -17.22 -7.06 -1.79
C GLU A 135 -16.85 -5.57 -1.85
N ILE A 136 -15.78 -5.25 -2.56
CA ILE A 136 -15.43 -3.87 -2.91
C ILE A 136 -15.62 -3.64 -4.39
#